data_AF-A0A7Y4Q948-F1
#
_entry.id   AF-A0A7Y4Q948-F1
#
_cell.length_a   1.000
_cell.length_b   1.000
_cell.length_c   1.000
_cell.angle_alpha   90.00
_cell.angle_beta   90.00
_cell.angle_gamma   90.00
#
_symmetry.space_group_name_H-M   'P 1'
#
loop_
_entity.id
_entity.type
_entity.pdbx_description
1 polymer ?
#
loop_
_entity_poly.entity_id
_entity_poly.type
_entity_poly.pdbx_seq_one_letter_code
_entity_poly.pdbx_strand_id
1 'polypeptide(L)'
;RDAGIPCYFGGTLFEAFIIRDQFEDYRKVLDKFDMTFAEVSDGSIDLDHDKKLDYIEKLSKQVTVLSEVGSKDADKIIPPYQWIDLMQKELDAGAWKVIGEAREGGNVGLFRSSGEVRSGLVQEILTKIPFEKIIWEAPQKAQQVWFIKLLGANVNLGNIAPNEIIPLETIRLGLRGDTFLHFLGLERKKDNSTPTFEAD
;
A
#
# COMPACT_ATOMS: atom_id res chain seq x y z
N ARG A 1 4.78 -21.07 1.53
CA ARG A 1 3.53 -21.87 1.53
C ARG A 1 3.27 -22.48 2.90
N ASP A 2 4.25 -23.11 3.55
CA ASP A 2 4.10 -23.75 4.88
C ASP A 2 3.55 -22.81 5.97
N ALA A 3 3.87 -21.51 5.92
CA ALA A 3 3.36 -20.51 6.84
C ALA A 3 1.95 -19.99 6.53
N GLY A 4 1.28 -20.48 5.48
CA GLY A 4 -0.05 -19.99 5.05
C GLY A 4 -0.05 -18.57 4.48
N ILE A 5 1.12 -17.98 4.22
CA ILE A 5 1.26 -16.63 3.67
C ILE A 5 1.25 -16.70 2.14
N PRO A 6 0.31 -16.02 1.45
CA PRO A 6 0.33 -15.94 0.00
C PRO A 6 1.49 -15.08 -0.50
N CYS A 7 1.97 -15.37 -1.71
CA CYS A 7 3.01 -14.61 -2.40
C CYS A 7 2.51 -14.17 -3.76
N TYR A 8 3.10 -13.10 -4.29
CA TYR A 8 2.94 -12.66 -5.66
C TYR A 8 4.28 -12.10 -6.16
N PHE A 9 4.45 -12.01 -7.47
CA PHE A 9 5.56 -11.29 -8.08
C PHE A 9 5.22 -9.81 -8.20
N GLY A 10 6.17 -8.92 -7.90
CA GLY A 10 5.97 -7.48 -8.06
C GLY A 10 5.60 -7.12 -9.51
N GLY A 11 4.81 -6.07 -9.67
CA GLY A 11 4.19 -5.65 -10.93
C GLY A 11 5.20 -5.23 -11.99
N THR A 12 6.43 -4.90 -11.59
CA THR A 12 7.54 -4.70 -12.55
C THR A 12 7.84 -5.96 -13.37
N LEU A 13 7.62 -7.17 -12.82
CA LEU A 13 7.70 -8.40 -13.60
C LEU A 13 6.59 -8.46 -14.64
N PHE A 14 5.35 -8.15 -14.26
CA PHE A 14 4.22 -8.03 -15.20
C PHE A 14 4.54 -7.04 -16.32
N GLU A 15 4.99 -5.83 -15.99
CA GLU A 15 5.38 -4.80 -16.96
C GLU A 15 6.47 -5.30 -17.93
N ALA A 16 7.43 -6.10 -17.46
CA ALA A 16 8.46 -6.69 -18.30
C ALA A 16 7.91 -7.68 -19.35
N PHE A 17 6.82 -8.38 -19.06
CA PHE A 17 6.14 -9.20 -20.06
C PHE A 17 5.28 -8.34 -21.00
N ILE A 18 4.56 -7.35 -20.47
CA ILE A 18 3.67 -6.49 -21.28
C ILE A 18 4.44 -5.70 -22.34
N ILE A 19 5.59 -5.11 -21.99
CA ILE A 19 6.39 -4.33 -22.95
C ILE A 19 6.95 -5.17 -24.11
N ARG A 20 6.86 -6.50 -24.02
CA ARG A 20 7.28 -7.47 -25.05
C ARG A 20 6.10 -8.14 -25.74
N ASP A 21 4.87 -7.69 -25.48
CA ASP A 21 3.63 -8.32 -25.95
C ASP A 21 3.47 -9.78 -25.49
N GLN A 22 4.04 -10.14 -24.32
CA GLN A 22 4.09 -11.51 -23.80
C GLN A 22 3.08 -11.77 -22.66
N PHE A 23 1.89 -11.17 -22.71
CA PHE A 23 0.88 -11.33 -21.65
C PHE A 23 0.48 -12.79 -21.41
N GLU A 24 0.30 -13.59 -22.47
CA GLU A 24 -0.04 -15.01 -22.31
C GLU A 24 1.09 -15.82 -21.68
N ASP A 25 2.35 -15.43 -21.87
CA ASP A 25 3.48 -16.09 -21.20
C ASP A 25 3.54 -15.71 -19.71
N TYR A 26 3.17 -14.48 -19.35
CA TYR A 26 3.01 -14.08 -17.94
C TYR A 26 1.98 -14.95 -17.22
N ARG A 27 0.81 -15.20 -17.85
CA ARG A 27 -0.22 -16.09 -17.29
C ARG A 27 0.30 -17.51 -17.04
N LYS A 28 1.08 -18.07 -17.98
CA LYS A 28 1.73 -19.38 -17.81
C LYS A 28 2.77 -19.36 -16.68
N VAL A 29 3.46 -18.25 -16.45
CA VAL A 29 4.40 -18.10 -15.32
C VAL A 29 3.64 -18.17 -14.00
N LEU A 30 2.50 -17.49 -13.88
CA LEU A 30 1.66 -17.59 -12.68
C LEU A 30 1.23 -19.03 -12.41
N ASP A 31 0.76 -19.75 -13.44
CA ASP A 31 0.38 -21.15 -13.33
C ASP A 31 1.57 -22.05 -12.94
N LYS A 32 2.72 -21.86 -13.59
CA LYS A 32 3.93 -22.66 -13.33
C LYS A 32 4.40 -22.60 -11.89
N PHE A 33 4.21 -21.45 -11.23
CA PHE A 33 4.61 -21.23 -9.84
C PHE A 33 3.44 -21.31 -8.85
N ASP A 34 2.26 -21.78 -9.29
CA ASP A 34 0.98 -21.77 -8.57
C ASP A 34 0.76 -20.47 -7.78
N MET A 35 0.95 -19.33 -8.44
CA MET A 35 0.67 -18.04 -7.83
C MET A 35 -0.84 -17.83 -7.72
N THR A 36 -1.31 -17.46 -6.53
CA THR A 36 -2.73 -17.17 -6.28
C THR A 36 -3.04 -15.68 -6.34
N PHE A 37 -2.01 -14.85 -6.42
CA PHE A 37 -2.08 -13.39 -6.53
C PHE A 37 -1.19 -12.90 -7.67
N ALA A 38 -1.58 -11.79 -8.29
CA ALA A 38 -0.76 -11.06 -9.25
C ALA A 38 -0.87 -9.56 -9.02
N GLU A 39 0.24 -8.86 -9.13
CA GLU A 39 0.26 -7.39 -9.16
C GLU A 39 0.22 -6.89 -10.61
N VAL A 40 -0.62 -5.90 -10.88
CA VAL A 40 -0.73 -5.20 -12.17
C VAL A 40 -0.35 -3.75 -11.95
N SER A 41 0.71 -3.30 -12.62
CA SER A 41 1.26 -1.96 -12.50
C SER A 41 1.68 -1.41 -13.87
N ASP A 42 1.94 -0.11 -13.92
CA ASP A 42 2.36 0.66 -15.09
C ASP A 42 3.40 1.72 -14.71
N GLY A 43 4.19 1.46 -13.66
CA GLY A 43 5.09 2.47 -13.12
C GLY A 43 6.40 2.64 -13.90
N SER A 44 6.81 1.65 -14.69
CA SER A 44 8.08 1.64 -15.46
C SER A 44 7.87 1.60 -16.97
N ILE A 45 6.64 1.46 -17.45
CA ILE A 45 6.26 1.49 -18.87
C ILE A 45 5.10 2.45 -19.07
N ASP A 46 4.98 3.05 -20.24
CA ASP A 46 3.78 3.80 -20.60
C ASP A 46 2.71 2.83 -21.08
N LEU A 47 1.69 2.61 -20.26
CA LEU A 47 0.59 1.70 -20.55
C LEU A 47 -0.72 2.48 -20.57
N ASP A 48 -1.43 2.42 -21.70
CA ASP A 48 -2.77 2.95 -21.78
C ASP A 48 -3.67 2.33 -20.71
N HIS A 49 -4.37 3.17 -19.95
CA HIS A 49 -5.14 2.72 -18.79
C HIS A 49 -6.24 1.73 -19.19
N ASP A 50 -6.89 1.88 -20.36
CA ASP A 50 -7.91 0.94 -20.81
C ASP A 50 -7.31 -0.45 -21.08
N LYS A 51 -6.05 -0.51 -21.55
CA LYS A 51 -5.33 -1.79 -21.65
C LYS A 51 -5.00 -2.38 -20.28
N LYS A 52 -4.62 -1.53 -19.30
CA LYS A 52 -4.40 -1.98 -17.92
C LYS A 52 -5.68 -2.60 -17.35
N LEU A 53 -6.83 -1.97 -17.56
CA LEU A 53 -8.14 -2.50 -17.15
C LEU A 53 -8.46 -3.85 -17.82
N ASP A 54 -8.18 -4.01 -19.12
CA ASP A 54 -8.33 -5.30 -19.83
C ASP A 54 -7.44 -6.40 -19.23
N TYR A 55 -6.20 -6.09 -18.85
CA TYR A 55 -5.33 -7.05 -18.16
C TYR A 55 -5.86 -7.43 -16.76
N ILE A 56 -6.36 -6.46 -15.99
CA ILE A 56 -6.98 -6.71 -14.67
C ILE A 56 -8.20 -7.63 -14.84
N GLU A 57 -9.07 -7.34 -15.80
CA GLU A 57 -10.28 -8.14 -16.05
C GLU A 57 -9.94 -9.58 -16.47
N LYS A 58 -8.90 -9.77 -17.28
CA LYS A 58 -8.44 -11.10 -17.69
C LYS A 58 -7.77 -11.86 -16.55
N LEU A 59 -6.91 -11.21 -15.78
CA LEU A 59 -6.18 -11.84 -14.67
C LEU A 59 -7.09 -12.15 -13.48
N SER A 60 -8.10 -11.33 -13.19
CA SER A 60 -9.04 -11.55 -12.08
C SER A 60 -9.87 -12.83 -12.23
N LYS A 61 -9.99 -13.35 -13.47
CA LYS A 61 -10.61 -14.65 -13.78
C LYS A 61 -9.69 -15.85 -13.45
N GLN A 62 -8.41 -15.62 -13.20
CA GLN A 62 -7.38 -16.64 -12.95
C GLN A 62 -6.83 -16.58 -11.52
N VAL A 63 -6.51 -15.38 -11.03
CA VAL A 63 -5.88 -15.14 -9.73
C VAL A 63 -6.48 -13.91 -9.05
N THR A 64 -6.16 -13.69 -7.76
CA THR A 64 -6.55 -12.46 -7.06
C THR A 64 -5.62 -11.31 -7.48
N VAL A 65 -6.18 -10.26 -8.08
CA VAL A 65 -5.39 -9.14 -8.61
C VAL A 65 -5.24 -8.03 -7.57
N LEU A 66 -4.00 -7.59 -7.37
CA LEU A 66 -3.69 -6.29 -6.76
C LEU A 66 -3.30 -5.35 -7.90
N SER A 67 -3.88 -4.15 -7.95
CA SER A 67 -3.48 -3.16 -8.95
C SER A 67 -2.78 -2.00 -8.26
N GLU A 68 -1.73 -1.45 -8.85
CA GLU A 68 -0.96 -0.34 -8.28
C GLU A 68 -1.29 0.97 -8.99
N VAL A 69 -1.68 1.99 -8.24
CA VAL A 69 -1.87 3.35 -8.76
C VAL A 69 -0.78 4.24 -8.21
N GLY A 70 -0.16 5.02 -9.09
CA GLY A 70 0.74 6.10 -8.73
C GLY A 70 1.76 6.39 -9.81
N SER A 71 2.80 7.13 -9.45
CA SER A 71 3.91 7.43 -10.37
C SER A 71 5.24 7.20 -9.68
N LYS A 72 6.15 6.51 -10.38
CA LYS A 72 7.54 6.31 -9.95
C LYS A 72 8.42 7.55 -10.18
N ASP A 73 7.87 8.57 -10.85
CA ASP A 73 8.52 9.84 -11.14
C ASP A 73 8.08 10.90 -10.12
N ALA A 74 9.05 11.42 -9.36
CA ALA A 74 8.81 12.43 -8.33
C ALA A 74 8.25 13.75 -8.91
N ASP A 75 8.49 14.01 -10.19
CA ASP A 75 8.05 15.23 -10.88
C ASP A 75 6.64 15.07 -11.47
N LYS A 76 6.12 13.85 -11.60
CA LYS A 76 4.76 13.56 -12.06
C LYS A 76 3.77 13.56 -10.90
N ILE A 77 3.21 14.74 -10.63
CA ILE A 77 2.17 14.90 -9.61
C ILE A 77 0.79 14.59 -10.20
N ILE A 78 0.27 13.39 -9.93
CA ILE A 78 -1.12 13.05 -10.23
C ILE A 78 -2.04 13.75 -9.20
N PRO A 79 -3.06 14.51 -9.66
CA PRO A 79 -3.99 15.19 -8.77
C PRO A 79 -4.99 14.19 -8.12
N PRO A 80 -5.59 14.52 -6.95
CA PRO A 80 -6.44 13.59 -6.20
C PRO A 80 -7.62 13.02 -7.00
N TYR A 81 -8.28 13.82 -7.83
CA TYR A 81 -9.43 13.34 -8.61
C TYR A 81 -9.03 12.26 -9.63
N GLN A 82 -7.82 12.32 -10.19
CA GLN A 82 -7.32 11.30 -11.12
C GLN A 82 -6.97 10.02 -10.35
N TRP A 83 -6.34 10.13 -9.17
CA TRP A 83 -6.10 8.97 -8.30
C TRP A 83 -7.40 8.21 -8.01
N ILE A 84 -8.44 8.93 -7.62
CA ILE A 84 -9.76 8.36 -7.32
C ILE A 84 -10.34 7.68 -8.56
N ASP A 85 -10.30 8.33 -9.73
CA ASP A 85 -10.82 7.77 -10.97
C ASP A 85 -10.09 6.48 -11.39
N LEU A 86 -8.75 6.48 -11.33
CA LEU A 86 -7.93 5.30 -11.62
C LEU A 86 -8.24 4.16 -10.64
N MET A 87 -8.18 4.44 -9.33
CA MET A 87 -8.47 3.45 -8.29
C MET A 87 -9.87 2.85 -8.43
N GLN A 88 -10.89 3.67 -8.69
CA GLN A 88 -12.26 3.19 -8.85
C GLN A 88 -12.38 2.29 -10.07
N LYS A 89 -11.83 2.71 -11.22
CA LYS A 89 -11.88 1.91 -12.46
C LYS A 89 -11.15 0.59 -12.33
N GLU A 90 -9.99 0.57 -11.68
CA GLU A 90 -9.23 -0.67 -11.45
C GLU A 90 -9.97 -1.64 -10.51
N LEU A 91 -10.63 -1.12 -9.47
CA LEU A 91 -11.53 -1.92 -8.62
C LEU A 91 -12.73 -2.46 -9.42
N ASP A 92 -13.35 -1.63 -10.26
CA ASP A 92 -14.49 -2.00 -11.10
C ASP A 92 -14.11 -3.06 -12.16
N ALA A 93 -12.87 -3.03 -12.66
CA ALA A 93 -12.32 -4.04 -13.58
C ALA A 93 -12.04 -5.40 -12.90
N GLY A 94 -12.09 -5.47 -11.56
CA GLY A 94 -11.96 -6.71 -10.81
C GLY A 94 -10.71 -6.80 -9.92
N ALA A 95 -9.98 -5.71 -9.71
CA ALA A 95 -8.93 -5.69 -8.69
C ALA A 95 -9.52 -5.95 -7.30
N TRP A 96 -8.89 -6.83 -6.53
CA TRP A 96 -9.31 -7.12 -5.16
C TRP A 96 -9.03 -5.94 -4.23
N LYS A 97 -7.84 -5.36 -4.37
CA LYS A 97 -7.38 -4.14 -3.71
C LYS A 97 -6.51 -3.32 -4.66
N VAL A 98 -6.47 -2.02 -4.41
CA VAL A 98 -5.56 -1.09 -5.08
C VAL A 98 -4.43 -0.68 -4.14
N ILE A 99 -3.21 -0.69 -4.63
CA ILE A 99 -2.00 -0.27 -3.92
C ILE A 99 -1.79 1.21 -4.21
N GLY A 100 -1.62 2.02 -3.16
CA GLY A 100 -1.13 3.38 -3.30
C GLY A 100 0.39 3.40 -3.28
N GLU A 101 1.00 3.72 -4.42
CA GLU A 101 2.45 3.65 -4.65
C GLU A 101 3.25 4.67 -3.82
N ALA A 102 4.39 4.21 -3.31
CA ALA A 102 5.37 5.01 -2.57
C ALA A 102 6.83 4.58 -2.80
N ARG A 103 7.06 3.41 -3.43
CA ARG A 103 8.34 2.69 -3.56
C ARG A 103 8.95 2.33 -2.19
N GLU A 104 10.02 1.55 -2.21
CA GLU A 104 10.77 1.17 -0.99
C GLU A 104 11.31 2.39 -0.22
N GLY A 105 11.61 3.48 -0.93
CA GLY A 105 12.09 4.73 -0.33
C GLY A 105 11.00 5.52 0.41
N GLY A 106 9.72 5.29 0.11
CA GLY A 106 8.61 6.03 0.72
C GLY A 106 8.66 7.53 0.46
N ASN A 107 9.09 7.95 -0.73
CA ASN A 107 9.41 9.35 -1.04
C ASN A 107 8.80 9.84 -2.37
N VAL A 108 7.88 9.06 -2.94
CA VAL A 108 7.11 9.40 -4.14
C VAL A 108 5.62 9.08 -3.93
N GLY A 109 4.78 9.40 -4.92
CA GLY A 109 3.37 9.03 -4.93
C GLY A 109 2.60 9.61 -3.74
N LEU A 110 2.29 8.76 -2.75
CA LEU A 110 1.63 9.12 -1.49
C LEU A 110 2.44 10.07 -0.60
N PHE A 111 3.76 10.11 -0.79
CA PHE A 111 4.66 10.90 0.02
C PHE A 111 5.34 11.99 -0.79
N ARG A 112 5.76 13.06 -0.09
CA ARG A 112 6.69 14.04 -0.63
C ARG A 112 8.10 13.43 -0.66
N SER A 113 9.01 14.09 -1.38
CA SER A 113 10.43 13.71 -1.39
C SER A 113 11.08 13.68 0.01
N SER A 114 10.51 14.41 0.97
CA SER A 114 10.90 14.37 2.39
C SER A 114 10.44 13.14 3.17
N GLY A 115 9.60 12.28 2.58
CA GLY A 115 8.89 11.19 3.26
C GLY A 115 7.61 11.60 3.99
N GLU A 116 7.29 12.90 3.98
CA GLU A 116 6.05 13.42 4.58
C GLU A 116 4.83 12.95 3.78
N VAL A 117 3.79 12.49 4.50
CA VAL A 117 2.54 12.06 3.88
C VAL A 117 1.84 13.23 3.22
N ARG A 118 1.37 13.05 1.97
CA ARG A 118 0.46 13.99 1.31
C ARG A 118 -0.94 13.84 1.90
N SER A 119 -1.13 14.30 3.13
CA SER A 119 -2.36 14.12 3.91
C SER A 119 -3.63 14.54 3.18
N GLY A 120 -3.59 15.67 2.45
CA GLY A 120 -4.72 16.13 1.62
C GLY A 120 -5.07 15.15 0.50
N LEU A 121 -4.09 14.54 -0.17
CA LEU A 121 -4.34 13.50 -1.18
C LEU A 121 -5.02 12.28 -0.55
N VAL A 122 -4.46 11.79 0.56
CA VAL A 122 -5.00 10.61 1.26
C VAL A 122 -6.43 10.86 1.73
N GLN A 123 -6.70 12.03 2.34
CA GLN A 123 -8.03 12.39 2.82
C GLN A 123 -9.04 12.46 1.67
N GLU A 124 -8.67 13.06 0.53
CA GLU A 124 -9.54 13.10 -0.65
C GLU A 124 -9.87 11.70 -1.18
N ILE A 125 -8.87 10.81 -1.28
CA ILE A 125 -9.09 9.40 -1.68
C ILE A 125 -10.08 8.72 -0.74
N LEU A 126 -9.91 8.89 0.58
CA LEU A 126 -10.75 8.29 1.61
C LEU A 126 -12.21 8.80 1.58
N THR A 127 -12.50 9.92 0.91
CA THR A 127 -13.89 10.37 0.71
C THR A 127 -14.68 9.53 -0.30
N LYS A 128 -13.97 8.76 -1.15
CA LYS A 128 -14.56 8.01 -2.28
C LYS A 128 -14.26 6.52 -2.23
N ILE A 129 -13.04 6.14 -1.87
CA ILE A 129 -12.61 4.75 -1.87
C ILE A 129 -12.49 4.24 -0.42
N PRO A 130 -13.20 3.17 -0.05
CA PRO A 130 -13.08 2.58 1.29
C PRO A 130 -11.64 2.12 1.56
N PHE A 131 -11.09 2.45 2.74
CA PHE A 131 -9.70 2.14 3.04
C PHE A 131 -9.42 0.63 3.10
N GLU A 132 -10.45 -0.19 3.33
CA GLU A 132 -10.38 -1.65 3.31
C GLU A 132 -10.10 -2.18 1.90
N LYS A 133 -10.33 -1.38 0.85
CA LYS A 133 -10.00 -1.71 -0.54
C LYS A 133 -8.61 -1.22 -0.95
N ILE A 134 -7.89 -0.52 -0.08
CA ILE A 134 -6.60 0.09 -0.37
C ILE A 134 -5.50 -0.60 0.45
N ILE A 135 -4.36 -0.86 -0.18
CA ILE A 135 -3.09 -1.15 0.50
C ILE A 135 -2.22 0.10 0.38
N TRP A 136 -1.86 0.70 1.51
CA TRP A 136 -0.99 1.88 1.51
C TRP A 136 0.45 1.44 1.65
N GLU A 137 1.30 1.69 0.65
CA GLU A 137 2.72 1.47 0.84
C GLU A 137 3.23 2.41 1.94
N ALA A 138 3.90 1.85 2.95
CA ALA A 138 4.39 2.59 4.10
C ALA A 138 5.69 1.96 4.62
N PRO A 139 6.78 1.97 3.83
CA PRO A 139 8.03 1.32 4.19
C PRO A 139 8.66 1.89 5.46
N GLN A 140 8.44 3.18 5.77
CA GLN A 140 9.05 3.82 6.93
C GLN A 140 8.14 3.79 8.16
N LYS A 141 8.73 3.59 9.35
CA LYS A 141 8.02 3.60 10.64
C LYS A 141 7.07 4.79 10.83
N ALA A 142 7.51 6.00 10.47
CA ALA A 142 6.70 7.21 10.62
C ALA A 142 5.41 7.16 9.78
N GLN A 143 5.49 6.56 8.59
CA GLN A 143 4.36 6.40 7.67
C GLN A 143 3.38 5.35 8.20
N GLN A 144 3.90 4.22 8.71
CA GLN A 144 3.10 3.18 9.36
C GLN A 144 2.31 3.74 10.54
N VAL A 145 2.98 4.48 11.43
CA VAL A 145 2.35 5.14 12.60
C VAL A 145 1.27 6.13 12.15
N TRP A 146 1.54 6.90 11.09
CA TRP A 146 0.58 7.88 10.58
C TRP A 146 -0.71 7.21 10.08
N PHE A 147 -0.60 6.17 9.26
CA PHE A 147 -1.76 5.43 8.75
C PHE A 147 -2.52 4.71 9.86
N ILE A 148 -1.82 4.10 10.84
CA ILE A 148 -2.46 3.43 11.98
C ILE A 148 -3.24 4.44 12.84
N LYS A 149 -2.71 5.65 13.04
CA LYS A 149 -3.44 6.69 13.78
C LYS A 149 -4.64 7.23 13.03
N LEU A 150 -4.57 7.27 11.70
CA LEU A 150 -5.66 7.77 10.85
C LEU A 150 -6.79 6.74 10.69
N LEU A 151 -6.43 5.50 10.40
CA LEU A 151 -7.36 4.45 9.93
C LEU A 151 -7.52 3.29 10.92
N GLY A 152 -6.77 3.31 12.03
CA GLY A 152 -6.80 2.29 13.06
C GLY A 152 -5.86 1.11 12.80
N ALA A 153 -5.82 0.19 13.77
CA ALA A 153 -4.90 -0.95 13.78
C ALA A 153 -5.09 -1.94 12.62
N ASN A 154 -6.22 -1.89 11.91
CA ASN A 154 -6.56 -2.82 10.81
C ASN A 154 -6.29 -2.24 9.41
N VAL A 155 -5.63 -1.08 9.31
CA VAL A 155 -5.22 -0.53 8.01
C VAL A 155 -4.31 -1.50 7.24
N ASN A 156 -4.57 -1.70 5.95
CA ASN A 156 -3.70 -2.52 5.11
C ASN A 156 -2.45 -1.70 4.72
N LEU A 157 -1.27 -2.23 5.04
CA LEU A 157 0.01 -1.58 4.72
C LEU A 157 0.84 -2.50 3.81
N GLY A 158 1.49 -1.90 2.81
CA GLY A 158 2.38 -2.56 1.86
C GLY A 158 3.83 -2.13 2.07
N ASN A 159 4.74 -2.86 1.40
CA ASN A 159 6.17 -2.58 1.38
C ASN A 159 6.85 -2.57 2.76
N ILE A 160 6.39 -3.42 3.66
CA ILE A 160 6.94 -3.56 5.02
C ILE A 160 8.19 -4.44 4.95
N ALA A 161 9.33 -3.89 5.38
CA ALA A 161 10.57 -4.64 5.43
C ALA A 161 10.43 -5.87 6.37
N PRO A 162 11.06 -7.02 6.07
CA PRO A 162 10.92 -8.23 6.88
C PRO A 162 11.29 -8.05 8.35
N ASN A 163 12.28 -7.21 8.65
CA ASN A 163 12.70 -6.87 10.01
C ASN A 163 11.75 -5.92 10.75
N GLU A 164 10.81 -5.27 10.04
CA GLU A 164 9.81 -4.37 10.60
C GLU A 164 8.46 -5.06 10.87
N ILE A 165 8.30 -6.36 10.57
CA ILE A 165 7.02 -7.08 10.82
C ILE A 165 6.63 -7.07 12.30
N ILE A 166 7.54 -7.46 13.20
CA ILE A 166 7.27 -7.44 14.66
C ILE A 166 7.12 -5.99 15.16
N PRO A 167 8.01 -5.05 14.82
CA PRO A 167 7.80 -3.63 15.13
C PRO A 167 6.44 -3.09 14.70
N LEU A 168 5.98 -3.40 13.49
CA LEU A 168 4.68 -2.98 12.99
C LEU A 168 3.54 -3.55 13.85
N GLU A 169 3.59 -4.83 14.20
CA GLU A 169 2.57 -5.44 15.06
C GLU A 169 2.51 -4.79 16.44
N THR A 170 3.66 -4.45 17.03
CA THR A 170 3.68 -3.69 18.31
C THR A 170 3.07 -2.29 18.16
N ILE A 171 3.21 -1.66 16.99
CA ILE A 171 2.57 -0.36 16.72
C ILE A 171 1.05 -0.55 16.62
N ARG A 172 0.57 -1.61 15.95
CA ARG A 172 -0.87 -1.93 15.82
C ARG A 172 -1.52 -2.21 17.17
N LEU A 173 -0.81 -2.86 18.08
CA LEU A 173 -1.30 -3.20 19.43
C LEU A 173 -1.14 -2.07 20.46
N GLY A 174 -0.56 -0.92 20.08
CA GLY A 174 -0.25 0.14 21.04
C GLY A 174 0.87 -0.20 22.03
N LEU A 175 1.69 -1.21 21.73
CA LEU A 175 2.81 -1.65 22.57
C LEU A 175 4.13 -0.92 22.25
N ARG A 176 4.08 0.11 21.40
CA ARG A 176 5.21 1.00 21.09
C ARG A 176 4.86 2.43 21.45
N GLY A 177 5.84 3.20 21.93
CA GLY A 177 5.62 4.57 22.42
C GLY A 177 4.95 5.50 21.40
N ASP A 178 5.12 5.23 20.10
CA ASP A 178 4.50 5.99 19.01
C ASP A 178 2.95 5.92 19.01
N THR A 179 2.37 4.81 19.47
CA THR A 179 0.91 4.54 19.49
C THR A 179 0.33 4.18 20.86
N PHE A 180 1.15 4.07 21.90
CA PHE A 180 0.72 3.69 23.26
C PHE A 180 -0.42 4.55 23.81
N LEU A 181 -0.23 5.87 23.86
CA LEU A 181 -1.26 6.77 24.37
C LEU A 181 -2.45 6.91 23.42
N HIS A 182 -2.20 6.73 22.11
CA HIS A 182 -3.24 6.87 21.08
C HIS A 182 -4.38 5.87 21.28
N PHE A 183 -4.06 4.58 21.50
CA PHE A 183 -5.08 3.56 21.71
C PHE A 183 -5.73 3.60 23.11
N LEU A 184 -5.13 4.31 24.05
CA LEU A 184 -5.73 4.57 25.36
C LEU A 184 -6.62 5.83 25.37
N GLY A 185 -6.69 6.58 24.26
CA GLY A 185 -7.41 7.85 24.21
C GLY A 185 -6.81 8.91 25.15
N LEU A 186 -5.52 8.78 25.48
CA LEU A 186 -4.83 9.66 26.40
C LEU A 186 -3.92 10.62 25.62
N GLU A 187 -3.80 11.85 26.10
CA GLU A 187 -2.74 12.76 25.67
C GLU A 187 -1.60 12.76 26.67
N ARG A 188 -0.37 12.85 26.17
CA ARG A 188 0.79 13.05 27.05
C ARG A 188 0.64 14.42 27.69
N LYS A 189 0.30 14.47 28.97
CA LYS A 189 0.39 15.70 29.76
C LYS A 189 1.84 16.18 29.65
N LYS A 190 2.05 17.42 29.17
CA LYS A 190 3.34 18.10 29.20
C LYS A 190 3.66 18.56 30.63
N ASP A 191 3.60 17.64 31.57
CA ASP A 191 4.15 17.90 32.90
C ASP A 191 5.55 17.29 32.93
N ASN A 192 6.55 18.14 33.10
CA ASN A 192 7.95 17.73 33.24
C ASN A 192 8.25 17.27 34.68
N SER A 193 7.23 17.10 35.53
CA SER A 193 7.41 16.48 36.83
C SER A 193 7.64 14.97 36.65
N THR A 194 8.84 14.51 37.03
CA THR A 194 9.09 13.09 37.25
C THR A 194 8.10 12.61 38.32
N PRO A 195 7.28 11.57 38.07
CA PRO A 195 6.48 10.99 39.13
C PRO A 195 7.42 10.53 40.24
N THR A 196 7.19 10.95 41.48
CA THR A 196 7.89 10.40 42.64
C THR A 196 7.55 8.91 42.70
N PHE A 197 8.53 8.07 42.37
CA PHE A 197 8.49 6.66 42.73
C PHE A 197 8.69 6.58 44.24
N GLU A 198 7.59 6.54 44.99
CA GLU A 198 7.62 6.04 46.35
C GLU A 198 7.50 4.52 46.25
N ALA A 199 8.60 3.84 46.56
CA ALA A 199 8.60 2.40 46.77
C ALA A 199 8.10 2.16 48.21
N ASP A 200 6.93 1.55 48.33
CA ASP A 200 6.53 0.85 49.55
C ASP A 200 7.26 -0.50 49.65
#